data_AF-A0AAD1YKI9-F1
#
_entry.id   AF-A0AAD1YKI9-F1
#
_cell.length_a   1.000
_cell.length_b   1.000
_cell.length_c   1.000
_cell.angle_alpha   90.00
_cell.angle_beta   90.00
_cell.angle_gamma   90.00
#
_symmetry.space_group_name_H-M   'P 1'
#
loop_
_entity.id
_entity.type
_entity.pdbx_description
1 polymer ?
#
loop_
_entity_poly.entity_id
_entity_poly.type
_entity_poly.pdbx_seq_one_letter_code
_entity_poly.pdbx_strand_id
1 'polypeptide(L)'
;MAKLTIEDLISKKELVKAQGKEQTCSIFIKKLGGELEAHSLSKGDLSDVRQKMVTDYKQGTYYMIYLSIDDLRNPQLLEAYGCKTDSVRIVERLFPHENEIIAMTKILEELNGLNYLSPDEIFKKQIEALKN
;
A
#
# COMPACT_ATOMS: atom_id res chain seq x y z
N MET A 1 1.72 -33.89 0.44
CA MET A 1 1.84 -32.76 -0.49
C MET A 1 3.09 -32.95 -1.32
N ALA A 2 2.95 -32.84 -2.64
CA ALA A 2 4.06 -32.97 -3.57
C ALA A 2 4.94 -31.70 -3.54
N LYS A 3 6.23 -31.84 -3.87
CA LYS A 3 7.09 -30.70 -4.14
C LYS A 3 6.58 -30.01 -5.41
N LEU A 4 6.60 -28.68 -5.44
CA LEU A 4 6.30 -27.93 -6.65
C LEU A 4 7.33 -28.28 -7.74
N THR A 5 6.84 -28.59 -8.93
CA THR A 5 7.65 -28.78 -10.13
C THR A 5 7.84 -27.48 -10.89
N ILE A 6 8.75 -27.45 -11.87
CA ILE A 6 8.94 -26.28 -12.74
C ILE A 6 7.68 -26.04 -13.58
N GLU A 7 7.05 -27.13 -14.05
CA GLU A 7 5.80 -27.10 -14.80
C GLU A 7 4.67 -26.48 -13.97
N ASP A 8 4.58 -26.80 -12.67
CA ASP A 8 3.60 -26.20 -11.75
C ASP A 8 3.79 -24.67 -11.65
N LEU A 9 5.03 -24.20 -11.51
CA LEU A 9 5.33 -22.77 -11.43
C LEU A 9 5.00 -22.04 -12.74
N ILE A 10 5.35 -22.64 -13.88
CA ILE A 10 5.08 -22.07 -15.20
C ILE A 10 3.56 -22.02 -15.46
N SER A 11 2.81 -23.05 -15.10
CA SER A 11 1.36 -23.11 -15.31
C SER A 11 0.61 -21.99 -14.58
N LYS A 12 1.14 -21.52 -13.44
CA LYS A 12 0.56 -20.46 -12.60
C LYS A 12 1.10 -19.05 -12.92
N LYS A 13 2.01 -18.90 -13.87
CA LYS A 13 2.72 -17.63 -14.13
C LYS A 13 1.79 -16.43 -14.36
N GLU A 14 0.67 -16.62 -15.06
CA GLU A 14 -0.26 -15.53 -15.38
C GLU A 14 -1.10 -15.14 -14.17
N LEU A 15 -1.43 -16.10 -13.29
CA LEU A 15 -2.10 -15.82 -12.01
C LEU A 15 -1.18 -14.98 -11.11
N VAL A 16 0.09 -15.35 -10.99
CA VAL A 16 1.07 -14.62 -10.19
C VAL A 16 1.32 -13.22 -10.76
N LYS A 17 1.40 -13.08 -12.09
CA LYS A 17 1.52 -11.76 -12.74
C LYS A 17 0.29 -10.89 -12.51
N ALA A 18 -0.91 -11.45 -12.58
CA ALA A 18 -2.15 -10.71 -12.37
C ALA A 18 -2.24 -10.14 -10.94
N GLN A 19 -1.75 -10.88 -9.94
CA GLN A 19 -1.66 -10.42 -8.55
C GLN A 19 -0.65 -9.28 -8.35
N GLY A 20 0.35 -9.18 -9.23
CA GLY A 20 1.38 -8.12 -9.18
C GLY A 20 1.07 -6.89 -10.02
N LYS A 21 -0.11 -6.79 -10.63
CA LYS A 21 -0.53 -5.61 -11.39
C LYS A 21 -0.92 -4.48 -10.44
N GLU A 22 -0.80 -3.26 -10.95
CA GLU A 22 -1.32 -2.07 -10.28
C GLU A 22 -2.82 -2.25 -10.00
N GLN A 23 -3.20 -1.96 -8.76
CA GLN A 23 -4.58 -1.98 -8.29
C GLN A 23 -5.03 -0.55 -8.05
N THR A 24 -6.26 -0.22 -8.42
CA THR A 24 -6.86 1.09 -8.13
C THR A 24 -8.16 0.92 -7.37
N CYS A 25 -8.52 1.93 -6.56
CA CYS A 25 -9.80 1.98 -5.89
C CYS A 25 -10.29 3.43 -5.72
N SER A 26 -11.60 3.62 -5.64
CA SER A 26 -12.21 4.91 -5.33
C SER A 26 -12.49 4.99 -3.83
N ILE A 27 -12.05 6.06 -3.18
CA ILE A 27 -12.22 6.30 -1.75
C ILE A 27 -13.21 7.44 -1.55
N PHE A 28 -14.42 7.11 -1.11
CA PHE A 28 -15.46 8.09 -0.84
C PHE A 28 -15.20 8.84 0.47
N ILE A 29 -15.11 10.18 0.39
CA ILE A 29 -14.85 11.07 1.50
C ILE A 29 -16.09 11.93 1.74
N LYS A 30 -16.95 11.48 2.66
CA LYS A 30 -18.25 12.11 2.95
C LYS A 30 -18.17 13.62 3.21
N LYS A 31 -17.16 14.08 3.93
CA LYS A 31 -16.99 15.51 4.26
C LYS A 31 -16.62 16.38 3.06
N LEU A 32 -16.01 15.80 2.03
CA LEU A 32 -15.69 16.48 0.77
C LEU A 32 -16.81 16.31 -0.28
N GLY A 33 -17.81 15.48 0.01
CA GLY A 33 -18.94 15.25 -0.89
C GLY A 33 -18.59 14.49 -2.16
N GLY A 34 -17.47 13.78 -2.19
CA GLY A 34 -16.96 13.11 -3.39
C GLY A 34 -15.96 12.01 -3.07
N GLU A 35 -15.26 11.56 -4.10
CA GLU A 35 -14.31 10.45 -4.05
C GLU A 35 -12.94 10.85 -4.62
N LEU A 36 -11.88 10.21 -4.11
CA LEU A 36 -10.53 10.29 -4.65
C LEU A 36 -10.14 8.92 -5.19
N GLU A 37 -9.47 8.87 -6.34
CA GLU A 37 -8.89 7.65 -6.86
C GLU A 37 -7.53 7.40 -6.19
N ALA A 38 -7.35 6.20 -5.65
CA ALA A 38 -6.10 5.72 -5.10
C ALA A 38 -5.57 4.55 -5.92
N HIS A 39 -4.25 4.41 -5.96
CA HIS A 39 -3.56 3.31 -6.63
C HIS A 39 -2.55 2.63 -5.71
N SER A 40 -2.26 1.36 -5.99
CA SER A 40 -1.18 0.62 -5.35
C SER A 40 0.15 1.26 -5.72
N LEU A 41 1.07 1.26 -4.77
CA LEU A 41 2.41 1.79 -4.92
C LEU A 41 3.36 0.76 -5.54
N SER A 42 4.38 1.24 -6.24
CA SER A 42 5.45 0.37 -6.69
C SER A 42 6.24 -0.19 -5.51
N LYS A 43 6.99 -1.28 -5.72
CA LYS A 43 7.89 -1.83 -4.69
C LYS A 43 8.95 -0.82 -4.22
N GLY A 44 9.38 0.08 -5.11
CA GLY A 44 10.33 1.15 -4.79
C GLY A 44 9.70 2.18 -3.85
N ASP A 45 8.53 2.70 -4.22
CA ASP A 45 7.78 3.64 -3.39
C ASP A 45 7.45 3.06 -2.02
N LEU A 46 7.03 1.79 -1.95
CA LEU A 46 6.80 1.10 -0.68
C LEU A 46 8.09 0.96 0.15
N SER A 47 9.25 0.81 -0.48
CA SER A 47 10.53 0.80 0.21
C SER A 47 10.83 2.15 0.85
N ASP A 48 10.60 3.23 0.10
CA ASP A 48 10.82 4.61 0.57
C ASP A 48 9.84 4.98 1.70
N VAL A 49 8.58 4.57 1.58
CA VAL A 49 7.56 4.68 2.64
C VAL A 49 8.04 3.97 3.90
N ARG A 50 8.47 2.70 3.81
CA ARG A 50 8.97 1.94 4.95
C ARG A 50 10.18 2.61 5.60
N GLN A 51 11.13 3.09 4.81
CA GLN A 51 12.31 3.79 5.34
C GLN A 51 11.91 5.05 6.12
N LYS A 52 10.94 5.82 5.60
CA LYS A 52 10.38 6.97 6.31
C LYS A 52 9.67 6.55 7.58
N MET A 53 8.85 5.50 7.56
CA MET A 53 8.14 5.02 8.75
C MET A 53 9.08 4.56 9.88
N VAL A 54 10.26 4.03 9.55
CA VAL A 54 11.29 3.68 10.54
C VAL A 54 11.84 4.93 11.24
N THR A 55 11.96 6.04 10.52
CA THR A 55 12.49 7.30 11.06
C THR A 55 11.40 8.10 11.78
N ASP A 56 10.23 8.21 11.16
CA ASP A 56 9.03 8.87 11.66
C ASP A 56 7.80 8.17 11.07
N TYR A 57 7.13 7.38 11.92
CA TYR A 57 5.96 6.61 11.54
C TYR A 57 4.83 7.47 10.97
N LYS A 58 4.60 8.65 11.57
CA LYS A 58 3.53 9.56 11.14
C LYS A 58 3.83 10.13 9.76
N GLN A 59 5.05 10.61 9.54
CA GLN A 59 5.48 11.12 8.25
C GLN A 59 5.50 10.04 7.16
N GLY A 60 5.93 8.81 7.49
CA GLY A 60 5.86 7.70 6.57
C GLY A 60 4.42 7.34 6.16
N THR A 61 3.49 7.39 7.12
CA THR A 61 2.05 7.19 6.87
C THR A 61 1.49 8.26 5.94
N TYR A 62 1.80 9.53 6.18
CA TYR A 62 1.38 10.63 5.31
C TYR A 62 1.98 10.51 3.91
N TYR A 63 3.24 10.12 3.82
CA TYR A 63 3.90 9.91 2.55
C TYR A 63 3.25 8.79 1.73
N MET A 64 2.81 7.71 2.38
CA MET A 64 2.07 6.63 1.71
C MET A 64 0.76 7.14 1.10
N ILE A 65 -0.04 7.90 1.87
CA ILE A 65 -1.29 8.48 1.37
C ILE A 65 -1.03 9.46 0.23
N TYR A 66 -0.03 10.32 0.38
CA TYR A 66 0.37 11.31 -0.62
C TYR A 66 0.80 10.68 -1.95
N LEU A 67 1.56 9.58 -1.92
CA LEU A 67 1.98 8.90 -3.13
C LEU A 67 0.84 8.13 -3.81
N SER A 68 -0.07 7.56 -3.02
CA SER A 68 -1.13 6.68 -3.53
C SER A 68 -2.28 7.44 -4.20
N ILE A 69 -2.35 8.76 -4.08
CA ILE A 69 -3.43 9.60 -4.63
C ILE A 69 -2.81 10.75 -5.43
N ASP A 70 -2.91 10.68 -6.75
CA ASP A 70 -2.29 11.65 -7.67
C ASP A 70 -2.79 13.08 -7.46
N ASP A 71 -4.08 13.25 -7.18
CA ASP A 71 -4.69 14.57 -6.95
C ASP A 71 -4.04 15.33 -5.79
N LEU A 72 -3.48 14.63 -4.79
CA LEU A 72 -2.77 15.26 -3.68
C LEU A 72 -1.47 15.94 -4.11
N ARG A 73 -0.96 15.61 -5.30
CA ARG A 73 0.22 16.20 -5.92
C ARG A 73 -0.12 17.31 -6.90
N ASN A 74 -1.41 17.60 -7.09
CA ASN A 74 -1.87 18.64 -7.99
C ASN A 74 -1.38 20.03 -7.53
N PRO A 75 -0.66 20.79 -8.38
CA PRO A 75 -0.11 22.09 -7.98
C PRO A 75 -1.15 23.12 -7.53
N GLN A 76 -2.35 23.12 -8.12
CA GLN A 76 -3.44 24.03 -7.75
C GLN A 76 -3.98 23.68 -6.36
N LEU A 77 -4.11 22.38 -6.06
CA LEU A 77 -4.51 21.91 -4.74
C LEU A 77 -3.46 22.28 -3.68
N LEU A 78 -2.18 21.99 -3.97
CA LEU A 78 -1.08 22.33 -3.07
C LEU A 78 -0.98 23.83 -2.81
N GLU A 79 -1.23 24.67 -3.83
CA GLU A 79 -1.31 26.12 -3.68
C GLU A 79 -2.47 26.55 -2.78
N ALA A 80 -3.68 26.06 -3.05
CA ALA A 80 -4.88 26.41 -2.31
C ALA A 80 -4.77 26.07 -0.81
N TYR A 81 -4.05 25.01 -0.48
CA TYR A 81 -3.81 24.56 0.90
C TYR A 81 -2.47 25.02 1.49
N GLY A 82 -1.68 25.85 0.79
CA GLY A 82 -0.41 26.39 1.29
C GLY A 82 0.69 25.35 1.50
N CYS A 83 0.68 24.27 0.71
CA CYS A 83 1.59 23.11 0.82
C CYS A 83 2.63 23.05 -0.32
N LYS A 84 3.03 24.21 -0.88
CA LYS A 84 4.01 24.26 -1.99
C LYS A 84 5.41 23.80 -1.58
N THR A 85 5.84 24.10 -0.35
CA THR A 85 7.19 23.79 0.14
C THR A 85 7.26 22.45 0.87
N ASP A 86 6.16 22.04 1.48
CA ASP A 86 5.99 20.74 2.16
C ASP A 86 4.69 20.11 1.67
N SER A 87 4.77 19.40 0.55
CA SER A 87 3.60 18.89 -0.17
C SER A 87 2.91 17.75 0.57
N VAL A 88 3.65 16.95 1.34
CA VAL A 88 3.10 15.83 2.12
C VAL A 88 2.11 16.32 3.18
N ARG A 89 2.30 17.55 3.67
CA ARG A 89 1.40 18.20 4.64
C ARG A 89 -0.04 18.35 4.14
N ILE A 90 -0.29 18.26 2.83
CA ILE A 90 -1.66 18.26 2.29
C ILE A 90 -2.52 17.16 2.92
N VAL A 91 -1.91 16.01 3.26
CA VAL A 91 -2.60 14.88 3.90
C VAL A 91 -3.11 15.28 5.28
N GLU A 92 -2.29 15.93 6.09
CA GLU A 92 -2.70 16.43 7.42
C GLU A 92 -3.79 17.52 7.31
N ARG A 93 -3.74 18.34 6.25
CA ARG A 93 -4.74 19.40 6.02
C ARG A 93 -6.09 18.85 5.58
N LEU A 94 -6.09 17.86 4.69
CA LEU A 94 -7.30 17.23 4.20
C LEU A 94 -7.90 16.25 5.20
N PHE A 95 -7.08 15.64 6.06
CA PHE A 95 -7.48 14.64 7.04
C PHE A 95 -6.95 15.03 8.44
N PRO A 96 -7.54 16.06 9.08
CA PRO A 96 -7.04 16.61 10.33
C PRO A 96 -7.23 15.69 11.54
N HIS A 97 -8.06 14.63 11.44
CA HIS A 97 -8.30 13.71 12.54
C HIS A 97 -7.54 12.39 12.35
N GLU A 98 -6.93 11.86 13.42
CA GLU A 98 -6.12 10.63 13.34
C GLU A 98 -6.90 9.41 12.85
N ASN A 99 -8.18 9.31 13.18
CA ASN A 99 -9.04 8.22 12.71
C ASN A 99 -9.24 8.22 11.19
N GLU A 100 -9.23 9.40 10.54
CA GLU A 100 -9.29 9.51 9.08
C GLU A 100 -8.01 8.98 8.45
N ILE A 101 -6.85 9.34 9.02
CA ILE A 101 -5.54 8.83 8.59
C ILE A 101 -5.48 7.32 8.75
N ILE A 102 -5.92 6.78 9.89
CA ILE A 102 -5.94 5.33 10.13
C ILE A 102 -6.85 4.62 9.12
N ALA A 103 -8.04 5.17 8.84
CA ALA A 103 -8.96 4.59 7.86
C ALA A 103 -8.36 4.57 6.45
N MET A 104 -7.77 5.69 6.01
CA MET A 104 -7.06 5.77 4.73
C MET A 104 -5.91 4.77 4.66
N THR A 105 -5.09 4.71 5.71
CA THR A 105 -3.93 3.82 5.78
C THR A 105 -4.33 2.36 5.60
N LYS A 106 -5.41 1.91 6.26
CA LYS A 106 -5.91 0.54 6.11
C LYS A 106 -6.35 0.20 4.69
N ILE A 107 -7.07 1.12 4.05
CA ILE A 107 -7.50 0.95 2.65
C ILE A 107 -6.27 0.82 1.74
N LEU A 108 -5.26 1.65 1.95
CA LEU A 108 -4.03 1.63 1.15
C LEU A 108 -3.16 0.41 1.45
N GLU A 109 -3.06 -0.04 2.70
CA GLU A 109 -2.40 -1.29 3.05
C GLU A 109 -3.05 -2.47 2.34
N GLU A 110 -4.38 -2.48 2.25
CA GLU A 110 -5.13 -3.47 1.48
C GLU A 110 -4.86 -3.42 -0.01
N LEU A 111 -4.89 -2.21 -0.58
CA LEU A 111 -4.59 -1.99 -1.99
C LEU A 111 -3.15 -2.38 -2.36
N ASN A 112 -2.22 -2.34 -1.39
CA ASN A 112 -0.82 -2.71 -1.56
C ASN A 112 -0.52 -4.17 -1.18
N GLY A 113 -1.53 -4.96 -0.79
CA GLY A 113 -1.34 -6.35 -0.35
C GLY A 113 -0.50 -6.50 0.93
N LEU A 114 -0.54 -5.49 1.81
CA LEU A 114 0.19 -5.46 3.10
C LEU A 114 -0.67 -5.94 4.28
N ASN A 115 -1.95 -6.15 4.03
CA ASN A 115 -3.03 -6.36 4.99
C ASN A 115 -3.00 -7.73 5.69
N TYR A 116 -2.51 -8.81 5.08
CA TYR A 116 -2.16 -10.05 5.78
C TYR A 116 -1.54 -11.08 4.83
N LEU A 117 -0.47 -11.77 5.24
CA LEU A 117 -0.12 -13.08 4.70
C LEU A 117 -0.61 -14.12 5.71
N SER A 118 -1.53 -14.98 5.31
CA SER A 118 -2.04 -15.99 6.23
C SER A 118 -0.91 -16.97 6.60
N PRO A 119 -0.76 -17.36 7.89
CA PRO A 119 0.34 -18.24 8.32
C PRO A 119 0.39 -19.59 7.58
N ASP A 120 -0.70 -19.99 6.94
CA ASP A 120 -0.87 -21.21 6.16
C ASP A 120 -0.63 -21.02 4.64
N GLU A 121 -0.52 -19.80 4.13
CA GLU A 121 -0.15 -19.54 2.74
C GLU A 121 1.31 -19.84 2.44
N ILE A 122 2.23 -19.43 3.33
CA ILE A 122 3.67 -19.67 3.19
C ILE A 122 4.26 -20.02 4.57
N PHE A 123 4.62 -21.28 4.76
CA PHE A 123 5.16 -21.77 6.03
C PHE A 123 6.34 -22.72 5.86
N LYS A 124 7.21 -22.75 6.86
CA LYS A 124 8.32 -23.70 6.96
C LYS A 124 7.79 -25.05 7.44
N LYS A 125 7.89 -26.09 6.61
CA LYS A 125 7.67 -27.49 7.03
C LYS A 125 9.00 -28.13 7.43
N GLN A 126 9.11 -28.63 8.67
CA GLN A 126 10.26 -29.44 9.08
C GLN A 126 10.19 -30.82 8.38
N ILE A 127 11.33 -31.30 7.88
CA ILE A 127 11.45 -32.64 7.31
C ILE A 127 12.26 -33.47 8.31
N GLU A 128 11.62 -34.43 8.96
CA GLU A 128 12.33 -35.42 9.77
C GLU A 128 13.06 -36.38 8.81
N ALA A 129 14.38 -36.41 8.88
CA ALA A 129 15.16 -37.45 8.22
C ALA A 129 14.94 -38.74 9.02
N LEU A 130 14.22 -39.71 8.43
CA LEU A 130 14.21 -41.08 8.90
C LEU A 130 15.65 -41.58 8.96
N LYS A 131 16.19 -41.72 10.18
CA LYS A 131 17.43 -42.45 10.43
C LYS A 131 17.13 -43.93 10.17
N ASN A 132 17.58 -44.43 9.03
CA ASN A 132 17.84 -45.86 8.85
C ASN A 132 19.29 -46.13 9.24
#